data_AF-A0A7J0H9M8-F1
#
_entry.id   AF-A0A7J0H9M8-F1
#
_cell.length_a   1.000
_cell.length_b   1.000
_cell.length_c   1.000
_cell.angle_alpha   90.00
_cell.angle_beta   90.00
_cell.angle_gamma   90.00
#
_symmetry.space_group_name_H-M   'P 1'
#
loop_
_entity.id
_entity.type
_entity.pdbx_description
1 polymer ?
#
loop_
_entity_poly.entity_id
_entity_poly.type
_entity_poly.pdbx_seq_one_letter_code
_entity_poly.pdbx_strand_id
1 'polypeptide(L)'
;MNPRLVGLLFLCVCTALAESEYIKYKDPQQPINTRIRDLMRRMTLGEKIGQMMQLERANMTPEIMRNYSIGSLLSAGGSVPRPRATPEDWVNMVNSLPKWISL
;
A
#
# COMPACT_ATOMS: atom_id res chain seq x y z
N MET A 1 36.27 -17.45 -29.69
CA MET A 1 34.99 -17.26 -28.97
C MET A 1 34.03 -16.55 -29.92
N ASN A 2 32.86 -17.12 -30.21
CA ASN A 2 32.01 -16.65 -31.31
C ASN A 2 31.25 -15.38 -30.90
N PRO A 3 31.49 -14.20 -31.50
CA PRO A 3 30.96 -12.92 -31.01
C PRO A 3 29.42 -12.86 -31.04
N ARG A 4 28.80 -13.63 -31.94
CA ARG A 4 27.34 -13.82 -31.98
C ARG A 4 26.80 -14.58 -30.78
N LEU A 5 27.55 -15.57 -30.29
CA LEU A 5 27.20 -16.36 -29.11
C LEU A 5 27.35 -15.51 -27.83
N VAL A 6 28.39 -14.67 -27.77
CA VAL A 6 28.61 -13.73 -26.65
C VAL A 6 27.50 -12.67 -26.62
N GLY A 7 27.13 -12.11 -27.77
CA GLY A 7 26.01 -11.16 -27.86
C GLY A 7 24.66 -11.77 -27.47
N LEU A 8 24.41 -13.03 -27.87
CA LEU A 8 23.19 -13.76 -27.51
C LEU A 8 23.14 -14.08 -26.00
N LEU A 9 24.28 -14.47 -25.40
CA LEU A 9 24.40 -14.68 -23.96
C LEU A 9 24.21 -13.38 -23.18
N PHE A 10 24.78 -12.26 -23.65
CA PHE A 10 24.63 -10.97 -23.01
C PHE A 10 23.17 -10.48 -23.04
N LEU A 11 22.48 -10.65 -24.18
CA LEU A 11 21.06 -10.30 -24.33
C LEU A 11 20.16 -11.14 -23.40
N CYS A 12 20.45 -12.45 -23.27
CA CYS A 12 19.69 -13.38 -22.42
C CYS A 12 19.88 -13.09 -20.92
N VAL A 13 21.09 -12.67 -20.53
CA VAL A 13 21.38 -12.20 -19.17
C VAL A 13 20.67 -10.87 -18.88
N CYS A 14 20.61 -9.94 -19.83
CA CYS A 14 19.89 -8.68 -19.68
C CYS A 14 18.37 -8.87 -19.49
N THR A 15 17.75 -9.84 -20.15
CA THR A 15 16.32 -10.15 -19.96
C THR A 15 16.02 -10.76 -18.59
N ALA A 16 16.90 -11.63 -18.07
CA ALA A 16 16.73 -12.22 -16.74
C ALA A 16 16.87 -11.19 -15.60
N LEU A 17 17.65 -10.13 -15.83
CA LEU A 17 17.85 -9.04 -14.86
C LEU A 17 16.74 -7.98 -14.91
N ALA A 18 15.88 -7.98 -15.93
CA ALA A 18 14.89 -6.94 -16.19
C ALA A 18 13.45 -7.31 -15.81
N GLU A 19 13.20 -8.50 -15.25
CA GLU A 19 11.87 -8.81 -14.70
C GLU A 19 11.68 -8.04 -13.39
N SER A 20 10.94 -6.92 -13.45
CA SER A 20 10.33 -6.37 -12.26
C SER A 20 9.47 -7.47 -11.64
N GLU A 21 9.71 -7.81 -10.36
CA GLU A 21 9.01 -8.92 -9.71
C GLU A 21 7.49 -8.75 -9.88
N TYR A 22 6.83 -9.70 -10.55
CA TYR A 22 5.38 -9.63 -10.77
C TYR A 22 4.63 -9.71 -9.42
N ILE A 23 3.97 -8.61 -9.04
CA ILE A 23 3.32 -8.43 -7.72
C ILE A 23 1.85 -8.86 -7.78
N LYS A 24 1.58 -10.10 -7.38
CA LYS A 24 0.25 -10.71 -7.46
C LYS A 24 -0.82 -9.95 -6.69
N TYR A 25 -0.51 -9.37 -5.53
CA TYR A 25 -1.54 -8.67 -4.75
C TYR A 25 -2.09 -7.40 -5.43
N LYS A 26 -1.33 -6.79 -6.35
CA LYS A 26 -1.74 -5.63 -7.14
C LYS A 26 -2.51 -6.00 -8.41
N ASP A 27 -2.50 -7.26 -8.82
CA ASP A 27 -3.24 -7.71 -10.00
C ASP A 27 -4.71 -8.00 -9.63
N PRO A 28 -5.68 -7.20 -10.13
CA PRO A 28 -7.09 -7.40 -9.83
C PRO A 28 -7.66 -8.70 -10.47
N GLN A 29 -6.98 -9.30 -11.44
CA GLN A 29 -7.40 -10.54 -12.09
C GLN A 29 -7.05 -11.79 -11.28
N GLN A 30 -6.17 -11.67 -10.28
CA GLN A 30 -5.84 -12.79 -9.39
C GLN A 30 -6.97 -13.04 -8.38
N PRO A 31 -7.24 -14.32 -8.02
CA PRO A 31 -8.20 -14.64 -6.97
C PRO A 31 -7.86 -13.91 -5.66
N ILE A 32 -8.88 -13.46 -4.93
CA ILE A 32 -8.70 -12.66 -3.70
C ILE A 32 -7.75 -13.33 -2.69
N ASN A 33 -7.88 -14.64 -2.48
CA ASN A 33 -7.02 -15.39 -1.56
C ASN A 33 -5.56 -15.46 -2.04
N THR A 34 -5.31 -15.43 -3.34
CA THR A 34 -3.96 -15.34 -3.91
C THR A 34 -3.35 -13.99 -3.62
N ARG A 35 -4.14 -12.91 -3.78
CA ARG A 35 -3.72 -11.55 -3.47
C ARG A 35 -3.42 -11.37 -1.98
N ILE A 36 -4.31 -11.84 -1.10
CA ILE A 36 -4.12 -11.80 0.36
C ILE A 36 -2.84 -12.53 0.76
N ARG A 37 -2.62 -13.76 0.28
CA ARG A 37 -1.42 -14.54 0.62
C ARG A 37 -0.14 -13.88 0.15
N ASP A 38 -0.11 -13.34 -1.07
CA ASP A 38 1.07 -12.64 -1.58
C ASP A 38 1.36 -11.37 -0.77
N LEU A 39 0.33 -10.60 -0.41
CA LEU A 39 0.46 -9.42 0.44
C LEU A 39 1.00 -9.76 1.83
N MET A 40 0.35 -10.70 2.54
CA MET A 40 0.73 -11.10 3.90
C MET A 40 2.14 -11.68 3.98
N ARG A 41 2.64 -12.30 2.90
CA ARG A 41 4.02 -12.81 2.80
C ARG A 41 5.05 -11.68 2.67
N ARG A 42 4.67 -10.55 2.05
CA ARG A 42 5.54 -9.38 1.83
C ARG A 42 5.58 -8.43 3.03
N MET A 43 4.56 -8.45 3.88
CA MET A 43 4.48 -7.61 5.07
C MET A 43 5.43 -8.06 6.18
N THR A 44 6.14 -7.10 6.75
CA THR A 44 6.83 -7.19 8.04
C THR A 44 5.84 -7.41 9.18
N LEU A 45 6.33 -7.83 10.34
CA LEU A 45 5.50 -7.92 11.55
C LEU A 45 4.92 -6.54 11.94
N GLY A 46 5.73 -5.48 11.82
CA GLY A 46 5.30 -4.11 12.13
C GLY A 46 4.13 -3.66 11.26
N GLU A 47 4.18 -3.95 9.95
CA GLU A 47 3.07 -3.65 9.05
C GLU A 47 1.81 -4.45 9.39
N LYS A 48 1.95 -5.72 9.79
CA LYS A 48 0.79 -6.56 10.20
C LYS A 48 0.13 -5.99 11.45
N ILE A 49 0.93 -5.58 12.43
CA ILE A 49 0.43 -4.90 13.63
C ILE A 49 -0.22 -3.56 13.25
N GLY A 50 0.42 -2.79 12.37
CA GLY A 50 -0.11 -1.56 11.79
C GLY A 50 -1.52 -1.72 11.24
N GLN A 51 -1.72 -2.75 10.42
CA GLN A 51 -3.02 -3.04 9.81
C GLN A 51 -4.11 -3.43 10.84
N MET A 52 -3.73 -3.95 12.00
CA MET A 52 -4.67 -4.29 13.08
C MET A 52 -5.04 -3.09 13.98
N MET A 53 -4.36 -1.94 13.81
CA MET A 53 -4.61 -0.75 14.62
C MET A 53 -5.67 0.16 13.99
N GLN A 54 -6.55 0.67 14.85
CA GLN A 54 -7.52 1.72 14.52
C GLN A 54 -7.27 2.94 15.40
N LEU A 55 -6.99 4.10 14.77
CA LEU A 55 -6.70 5.35 15.48
C LEU A 55 -7.80 6.40 15.27
N GLU A 56 -7.95 7.30 16.23
CA GLU A 56 -8.82 8.46 16.09
C GLU A 56 -8.12 9.50 15.20
N ARG A 57 -8.86 10.04 14.21
CA ARG A 57 -8.28 10.90 13.17
C ARG A 57 -7.70 12.23 13.66
N ALA A 58 -8.20 12.81 14.75
CA ALA A 58 -7.71 14.07 15.32
C ALA A 58 -6.36 13.88 16.02
N ASN A 59 -6.04 12.66 16.45
CA ASN A 59 -4.73 12.30 16.97
C ASN A 59 -3.70 11.98 15.88
N MET A 60 -4.09 12.02 14.60
CA MET A 60 -3.25 11.59 13.50
C MET A 60 -2.29 12.68 13.05
N THR A 61 -0.99 12.38 13.01
CA THR A 61 0.05 13.28 12.50
C THR A 61 0.65 12.75 11.20
N PRO A 62 1.26 13.61 10.35
CA PRO A 62 1.98 13.16 9.16
C PRO A 62 3.10 12.14 9.45
N GLU A 63 3.72 12.23 10.63
CA GLU A 63 4.74 11.28 11.08
C GLU A 63 4.13 9.91 11.37
N ILE A 64 3.02 9.87 12.11
CA ILE A 64 2.34 8.60 12.39
C ILE A 64 1.86 7.96 11.07
N MET A 65 1.38 8.77 10.13
CA MET A 65 0.89 8.31 8.82
C MET A 65 2.03 7.71 7.99
N ARG A 66 3.24 8.23 8.13
CA ARG A 66 4.42 7.78 7.37
C ARG A 66 5.04 6.50 7.96
N ASN A 67 5.03 6.36 9.28
CA ASN A 67 5.92 5.40 9.96
C ASN A 67 5.24 4.09 10.40
N TYR A 68 3.92 4.05 10.59
CA TYR A 68 3.27 2.94 11.32
C TYR A 68 2.26 2.09 10.53
N SER A 69 2.12 2.28 9.22
CA SER A 69 1.25 1.46 8.34
C SER A 69 -0.15 1.19 8.90
N ILE A 70 -0.76 2.24 9.48
CA ILE A 70 -2.05 2.16 10.19
C ILE A 70 -3.16 1.66 9.26
N GLY A 71 -3.89 0.63 9.69
CA GLY A 71 -4.94 -0.02 8.90
C GLY A 71 -6.29 0.68 8.91
N SER A 72 -6.61 1.42 9.98
CA SER A 72 -7.92 2.07 10.13
C SER A 72 -7.84 3.41 10.85
N LEU A 73 -8.72 4.32 10.43
CA LEU A 73 -9.00 5.58 11.12
C LEU A 73 -10.49 5.67 11.43
N LEU A 74 -10.81 6.19 12.61
CA LEU A 74 -12.19 6.50 13.00
C LEU A 74 -12.37 7.99 13.30
N SER A 75 -13.61 8.44 13.20
CA SER A 75 -14.05 9.72 13.77
C SER A 75 -14.91 9.41 15.00
N ALA A 76 -14.38 9.69 16.19
CA ALA A 76 -15.14 9.56 17.43
C ALA A 76 -16.31 10.56 17.46
N GLY A 77 -17.25 10.37 18.40
CA GLY A 77 -18.36 11.30 18.59
C GLY A 77 -17.88 12.75 18.73
N GLY A 78 -18.39 13.65 17.90
CA GLY A 78 -17.98 15.06 17.87
C GLY A 78 -16.69 15.35 17.08
N SER A 79 -15.95 14.34 16.63
CA SER A 79 -14.75 14.50 15.80
C SER A 79 -15.12 14.78 14.34
N VAL A 80 -15.70 15.95 14.09
CA VAL A 80 -16.15 16.40 12.75
C VAL A 80 -15.06 17.19 12.01
N PRO A 81 -15.00 17.16 10.66
CA PRO A 81 -14.01 17.92 9.89
C PRO A 81 -14.00 19.41 10.25
N ARG A 82 -15.19 19.96 10.50
CA ARG A 82 -15.43 21.34 10.95
C ARG A 82 -16.83 21.48 11.57
N PRO A 83 -17.10 22.55 12.34
CA PRO A 83 -18.45 22.83 12.81
C PRO A 83 -19.45 22.87 11.65
N ARG A 84 -20.58 22.17 11.81
CA ARG A 84 -21.63 22.04 10.79
C ARG A 84 -21.09 21.54 9.43
N ALA A 85 -20.25 20.50 9.46
CA ALA A 85 -19.73 19.85 8.27
C ALA A 85 -20.86 19.31 7.38
N THR A 86 -20.77 19.60 6.08
CA THR A 86 -21.58 19.02 5.02
C THR A 86 -21.07 17.62 4.65
N PRO A 87 -21.84 16.80 3.93
CA PRO A 87 -21.34 15.54 3.40
C PRO A 87 -20.08 15.69 2.52
N GLU A 88 -19.96 16.78 1.76
CA GLU A 88 -18.80 17.05 0.92
C GLU A 88 -17.53 17.29 1.74
N ASP A 89 -17.63 17.95 2.90
CA ASP A 89 -16.50 18.14 3.82
C ASP A 89 -15.94 16.81 4.32
N TRP A 90 -16.80 15.81 4.54
CA TRP A 90 -16.37 14.46 4.92
C TRP A 90 -15.64 13.76 3.79
N VAL A 91 -16.18 13.84 2.56
CA VAL A 91 -15.53 13.27 1.37
C VAL A 91 -14.15 13.90 1.17
N ASN A 92 -14.05 15.23 1.26
CA ASN A 92 -12.80 15.95 1.11
C ASN A 92 -11.80 15.59 2.22
N MET A 93 -12.24 15.49 3.46
CA MET A 93 -11.39 15.04 4.57
C MET A 93 -10.83 13.63 4.30
N VAL A 94 -11.67 12.66 3.94
CA VAL A 94 -11.22 11.29 3.67
C VAL A 94 -10.26 11.25 2.48
N ASN A 95 -10.57 11.97 1.40
CA ASN A 95 -9.72 12.03 0.20
C ASN A 95 -8.37 12.73 0.44
N SER A 96 -8.27 13.59 1.47
CA SER A 96 -7.02 14.24 1.87
C SER A 96 -6.09 13.30 2.66
N LEU A 97 -6.61 12.19 3.18
CA LEU A 97 -5.78 11.21 3.88
C LEU A 97 -4.83 10.54 2.88
N PRO A 98 -3.59 10.24 3.29
CA PRO A 98 -2.67 9.51 2.45
C PRO A 98 -3.23 8.15 2.01
N LYS A 99 -3.03 7.79 0.74
CA LYS A 99 -3.52 6.54 0.14
C LYS A 99 -2.89 5.26 0.69
N TRP A 100 -1.96 5.35 1.65
CA TRP A 100 -1.24 4.21 2.24
C TRP A 100 -2.11 3.26 3.06
N ILE A 101 -3.37 3.63 3.34
CA ILE A 101 -4.38 2.74 3.95
C ILE A 101 -4.70 1.54 3.03
N SER A 102 -4.32 1.64 1.74
CA SER A 102 -4.28 0.51 0.81
C SER A 102 -2.83 0.25 0.39
N LEU A 103 -2.28 -0.89 0.80
CA LEU A 103 -1.04 -1.46 0.26
C LEU A 103 -1.14 -1.68 -1.27
#